data_AF-A0A1E4FLA5-F1
#
_entry.id   AF-A0A1E4FLA5-F1
#
_cell.length_a   1.000
_cell.length_b   1.000
_cell.length_c   1.000
_cell.angle_alpha   90.00
_cell.angle_beta   90.00
_cell.angle_gamma   90.00
#
_symmetry.space_group_name_H-M   'P 1'
#
loop_
_entity.id
_entity.type
_entity.pdbx_description
1 polymer ?
#
loop_
_entity_poly.entity_id
_entity_poly.type
_entity_poly.pdbx_seq_one_letter_code
_entity_poly.pdbx_strand_id
1 'polypeptide(L)' 'MRTTRRGSAYDQAEAAFKSATTKPVAAAPAKPATPPMGKEMVSLRLDRAVLEHFQDDGPGWQDRINAALRTAAGLDAE' A
#
# COMPACT_ATOMS: atom_id res chain seq x y z
N MET A 1 40.94 16.17 -34.63
CA MET A 1 39.82 15.26 -35.01
C MET A 1 39.70 14.22 -33.90
N ARG A 2 38.62 13.97 -33.16
CA ARG A 2 37.17 14.10 -33.36
C ARG A 2 36.44 14.49 -32.04
N THR A 3 35.20 14.92 -32.20
CA THR A 3 34.17 15.53 -31.34
C THR A 3 33.75 14.85 -30.02
N THR A 4 33.47 15.72 -29.04
CA THR A 4 32.63 15.73 -27.82
C THR A 4 31.79 14.51 -27.39
N ARG A 5 31.75 14.25 -26.06
CA ARG A 5 30.48 14.04 -25.33
C ARG A 5 30.51 14.76 -23.98
N ARG A 6 29.97 15.98 -23.97
CA ARG A 6 29.72 16.84 -22.81
C ARG A 6 28.44 16.38 -22.10
N GLY A 7 28.46 16.35 -20.77
CA GLY A 7 27.28 16.28 -19.90
C GLY A 7 26.53 14.96 -20.00
N SER A 8 26.81 14.03 -19.09
CA SER A 8 26.03 12.79 -19.05
C SER A 8 24.60 13.12 -18.60
N ALA A 9 23.61 12.60 -19.33
CA ALA A 9 22.20 12.65 -18.96
C ALA A 9 21.92 11.97 -17.60
N TYR A 10 22.87 11.16 -17.12
CA TYR A 10 22.80 10.45 -15.85
C TYR A 10 22.95 11.39 -14.63
N ASP A 11 23.83 12.38 -14.72
CA ASP A 11 24.15 13.24 -13.57
C ASP A 11 22.99 14.19 -13.24
N GLN A 12 22.37 14.75 -14.29
CA GLN A 12 21.15 15.56 -14.12
C GLN A 12 19.95 14.72 -13.64
N ALA A 13 19.93 13.41 -13.92
CA ALA A 13 18.88 12.53 -13.43
C ALA A 13 18.98 12.29 -11.91
N GLU A 14 20.19 12.15 -11.35
CA GLU A 14 20.36 11.94 -9.92
C GLU A 14 20.05 13.17 -9.06
N ALA A 15 20.39 14.37 -9.55
CA ALA A 15 20.12 15.62 -8.85
C ALA A 15 18.60 15.91 -8.75
N ALA A 16 17.85 15.58 -9.80
CA ALA A 16 16.39 15.68 -9.80
C ALA A 16 15.75 14.66 -8.84
N PHE A 17 16.32 13.46 -8.70
CA PHE A 17 15.78 12.42 -7.82
C PHE A 17 15.94 12.77 -6.32
N LYS A 18 17.09 13.33 -5.91
CA LYS A 18 17.35 13.66 -4.50
C LYS A 18 16.53 14.85 -3.97
N SER A 19 16.26 15.84 -4.82
CA SER A 19 15.46 17.02 -4.44
C SER A 19 13.97 16.70 -4.31
N ALA A 20 13.46 15.71 -5.06
CA ALA A 20 12.09 15.25 -4.96
C ALA A 20 11.80 14.39 -3.72
N THR A 21 12.81 13.74 -3.14
CA THR A 21 12.61 12.73 -2.06
C THR A 21 12.75 13.26 -0.64
N THR A 22 12.96 14.56 -0.43
CA THR A 22 12.88 15.14 0.92
C THR A 22 11.53 15.82 1.13
N LYS A 23 10.76 15.38 2.12
CA LYS A 23 9.69 16.20 2.70
C LYS A 23 9.63 16.01 4.22
N PRO A 24 9.65 17.11 5.00
CA PRO A 24 9.75 17.09 6.46
C PRO A 24 8.43 16.64 7.11
N VAL A 25 8.53 15.85 8.19
CA VAL A 25 7.39 15.45 9.02
C VAL A 25 6.94 16.62 9.88
N ALA A 26 5.89 17.32 9.44
CA ALA A 26 5.13 18.26 10.23
C ALA A 26 3.86 17.58 10.79
N ALA A 27 3.51 17.99 12.01
CA ALA A 27 2.50 17.43 12.91
C ALA A 27 1.16 16.98 12.29
N ALA A 28 0.62 15.88 12.84
CA ALA A 28 -0.67 15.29 12.48
C ALA A 28 -1.87 16.21 12.82
N PRO A 29 -2.89 16.32 11.94
CA PRO A 29 -4.20 16.85 12.30
C PRO A 29 -5.17 15.72 12.67
N ALA A 30 -6.08 16.00 13.61
CA ALA A 30 -7.11 15.10 14.10
C ALA A 30 -7.94 14.49 12.96
N LYS A 31 -8.09 13.15 12.96
CA LYS A 31 -8.85 12.44 11.93
C LYS A 31 -10.35 12.83 12.02
N PRO A 32 -10.97 13.32 10.93
CA PRO A 32 -12.41 13.55 10.88
C PRO A 32 -13.15 12.21 11.04
N ALA A 33 -14.28 12.24 11.76
CA ALA A 33 -15.23 11.13 11.91
C ALA A 33 -16.06 10.94 10.62
N THR A 34 -15.37 10.69 9.51
CA THR A 34 -15.98 10.20 8.29
C THR A 34 -16.06 8.69 8.44
N PRO A 35 -17.23 8.01 8.27
CA PRO A 35 -17.21 6.56 8.10
C PRO A 35 -16.25 6.28 6.94
N PRO A 36 -15.21 5.45 7.14
CA PRO A 36 -14.20 5.26 6.12
C PRO A 36 -14.91 4.65 4.91
N MET A 37 -15.01 5.41 3.82
CA MET A 37 -15.35 4.84 2.52
C MET A 37 -14.15 3.96 2.12
N GLY A 38 -14.18 2.67 2.50
CA GLY A 38 -13.09 1.73 2.28
C GLY A 38 -12.98 0.64 3.33
N LYS A 39 -11.85 -0.08 3.33
CA LYS A 39 -11.52 -1.12 4.32
C LYS A 39 -11.05 -0.45 5.61
N GLU A 40 -11.66 -0.80 6.74
CA GLU A 40 -11.24 -0.32 8.06
C GLU A 40 -10.26 -1.31 8.69
N MET A 41 -9.14 -0.79 9.23
CA MET A 41 -8.19 -1.60 9.98
C MET A 41 -8.76 -1.85 11.38
N VAL A 42 -9.21 -3.08 11.62
CA VAL A 42 -9.78 -3.50 12.90
C VAL A 42 -8.95 -4.60 13.57
N SER A 43 -8.90 -4.58 14.89
CA SER A 43 -8.27 -5.63 15.69
C SER A 43 -9.25 -6.78 15.95
N LEU A 44 -9.34 -7.72 15.00
CA LEU A 44 -10.14 -8.94 15.12
C LEU A 44 -9.25 -10.14 15.51
N ARG A 45 -9.75 -11.02 16.38
CA ARG A 45 -9.10 -12.32 16.65
C ARG A 45 -9.60 -13.36 15.66
N LEU A 46 -8.67 -13.99 14.95
CA LEU A 46 -8.92 -15.09 14.02
C LEU A 46 -8.23 -16.35 14.53
N ASP A 47 -8.80 -17.50 14.20
CA ASP A 47 -8.18 -18.79 14.50
C ASP A 47 -6.86 -18.97 13.73
N ARG A 48 -5.92 -19.71 14.32
CA ARG A 48 -4.60 -19.92 13.75
C ARG A 48 -4.66 -20.70 12.43
N ALA A 49 -5.49 -21.73 12.35
CA ALA A 49 -5.62 -22.55 11.14
C ALA A 49 -6.20 -21.73 9.97
N VAL A 50 -7.11 -20.81 10.28
CA VAL A 50 -7.67 -19.87 9.29
C VAL A 50 -6.60 -18.91 8.78
N LEU A 51 -5.79 -18.33 9.68
CA LEU A 51 -4.69 -17.44 9.29
C LEU A 51 -3.65 -18.16 8.43
N GLU A 52 -3.24 -19.37 8.80
CA GLU A 52 -2.28 -20.17 8.04
C GLU A 52 -2.80 -20.49 6.64
N HIS A 53 -4.05 -20.97 6.55
CA HIS A 53 -4.70 -21.26 5.27
C HIS A 53 -4.66 -20.07 4.30
N PHE A 54 -5.02 -18.87 4.76
CA PHE A 54 -5.02 -17.70 3.89
C PHE A 54 -3.61 -17.16 3.60
N GLN A 55 -2.67 -17.25 4.55
CA GLN A 55 -1.29 -16.79 4.39
C GLN A 55 -0.47 -17.66 3.44
N ASP A 56 -0.73 -18.98 3.41
CA ASP A 56 -0.03 -19.93 2.54
C ASP A 56 -0.22 -19.61 1.04
N ASP A 57 -1.38 -19.08 0.67
CA ASP A 57 -1.70 -18.60 -0.69
C ASP A 57 -0.90 -17.33 -1.08
N GLY A 58 -0.07 -16.79 -0.19
CA GLY A 58 0.85 -15.69 -0.48
C GLY A 58 0.26 -14.29 -0.33
N PRO A 59 0.89 -13.26 -0.94
CA PRO A 59 0.48 -11.85 -0.81
C PRO A 59 -1.02 -11.64 -1.12
N GLY A 60 -1.66 -10.69 -0.43
CA GLY A 60 -3.08 -10.40 -0.60
C GLY A 60 -4.03 -11.29 0.21
N TRP A 61 -3.52 -12.09 1.15
CA TRP A 61 -4.34 -12.94 2.01
C TRP A 61 -5.44 -12.21 2.79
N GLN A 62 -5.20 -10.94 3.17
CA GLN A 62 -6.21 -10.10 3.82
C GLN A 62 -7.39 -9.76 2.89
N ASP A 63 -7.15 -9.63 1.59
CA ASP A 63 -8.21 -9.36 0.62
C ASP A 63 -9.04 -10.62 0.37
N ARG A 64 -8.38 -11.79 0.33
CA ARG A 64 -9.05 -13.09 0.20
C ARG A 64 -9.94 -13.41 1.41
N ILE A 65 -9.44 -13.23 2.62
CA ILE A 65 -10.26 -13.43 3.83
C ILE A 65 -11.41 -12.42 3.88
N ASN A 66 -11.18 -11.17 3.47
CA ASN A 66 -12.25 -10.17 3.39
C ASN A 66 -13.31 -10.55 2.35
N ALA A 67 -12.93 -11.09 1.18
CA ALA A 67 -13.87 -11.61 0.19
C ALA A 67 -14.68 -12.80 0.75
N ALA A 68 -14.03 -13.75 1.41
CA ALA A 68 -14.71 -14.88 2.05
C ALA A 68 -15.71 -14.42 3.13
N LEU A 69 -15.35 -13.41 3.93
CA LEU A 69 -16.23 -12.81 4.93
C LEU A 69 -17.42 -12.08 4.28
N ARG A 70 -17.21 -11.37 3.18
CA ARG A 70 -18.30 -10.73 2.43
C ARG A 70 -19.27 -11.75 1.86
N THR A 71 -18.76 -12.84 1.29
CA THR A 71 -19.59 -13.91 0.74
C THR A 71 -20.38 -14.61 1.85
N ALA A 72 -19.74 -14.92 2.99
CA ALA A 72 -20.41 -15.49 4.16
C ALA A 72 -21.47 -14.56 4.77
N ALA A 73 -21.26 -13.24 4.70
CA ALA A 73 -22.22 -12.24 5.14
C ALA A 73 -23.31 -11.92 4.09
N GLY A 74 -23.26 -12.52 2.89
CA GLY A 74 -24.20 -12.25 1.80
C GLY A 74 -24.03 -10.87 1.15
N LEU A 75 -22.87 -10.22 1.34
CA LEU A 75 -22.57 -8.88 0.81
C LEU A 75 -22.07 -8.90 -0.64
N ASP A 76 -21.92 -10.09 -1.24
CA ASP A 76 -21.54 -10.30 -2.65
C ASP A 76 -22.70 -10.87 -3.50
N ALA A 77 -23.91 -10.96 -2.93
CA ALA A 77 -25.12 -11.38 -3.65
C ALA A 77 -25.82 -10.15 -4.26
N GLU A 78 -25.25 -9.62 -5.34
CA GLU A 78 -25.93 -8.79 -6.35
C GLU A 78 -25.30 -8.99 -7.73
#